data_AF-A0A9P6MDV7-F1
#
_entry.id   AF-A0A9P6MDV7-F1
#
_cell.length_a   1.000
_cell.length_b   1.000
_cell.length_c   1.000
_cell.angle_alpha   90.00
_cell.angle_beta   90.00
_cell.angle_gamma   90.00
#
_symmetry.space_group_name_H-M   'P 1'
#
loop_
_entity.id
_entity.type
_entity.pdbx_description
1 polymer ?
#
loop_
_entity_poly.entity_id
_entity_poly.type
_entity_poly.pdbx_seq_one_letter_code
_entity_poly.pdbx_strand_id
1 'polypeptide(L)'
;MSFDSRDVLDRYLEAVQKVVERHDILRTAIMWENLSIPAQVVLHHAPMSVTEISLDPADGLILDQMTKLFDPLSHRIDLTQAPLIRFAIAHDTDGRWIVVQSMHHLIGDHSTVEVMQIEIESILDARGGTLPPAQPFRNLIAHTRSGPSVEAHEKFFAKMLSEIDTPALPYGLSDVYRDGMDVSER
;
A
#
# COMPACT_ATOMS: atom_id res chain seq x y z
N MET A 1 8.59 -8.88 6.45
CA MET A 1 9.84 -9.34 5.80
C MET A 1 10.93 -9.43 6.86
N SER A 2 12.00 -10.18 6.62
CA SER A 2 13.18 -10.25 7.51
C SER A 2 14.48 -10.10 6.72
N PHE A 3 15.48 -9.44 7.30
CA PHE A 3 16.80 -9.20 6.70
C PHE A 3 17.89 -9.70 7.64
N ASP A 4 18.97 -10.27 7.10
CA ASP A 4 20.03 -10.89 7.91
C ASP A 4 20.93 -9.90 8.65
N SER A 5 20.98 -8.64 8.21
CA SER A 5 21.79 -7.59 8.85
C SER A 5 21.22 -6.20 8.60
N ARG A 6 21.68 -5.23 9.40
CA ARG A 6 21.29 -3.82 9.24
C ARG A 6 21.75 -3.26 7.90
N ASP A 7 22.96 -3.59 7.47
CA ASP A 7 23.50 -3.12 6.18
C ASP A 7 22.66 -3.59 4.98
N VAL A 8 22.14 -4.83 5.04
CA VAL A 8 21.31 -5.39 3.97
C VAL A 8 19.92 -4.74 3.98
N LEU A 9 19.35 -4.50 5.16
CA LEU A 9 18.12 -3.73 5.33
C LEU A 9 18.27 -2.30 4.79
N ASP A 10 19.32 -1.58 5.16
CA ASP A 10 19.50 -0.18 4.78
C ASP A 10 19.65 -0.05 3.26
N ARG A 11 20.39 -0.96 2.61
CA ARG A 11 20.46 -1.03 1.13
C ARG A 11 19.11 -1.28 0.48
N TYR A 12 18.27 -2.13 1.07
CA TYR A 12 16.90 -2.35 0.60
C TYR A 12 16.08 -1.06 0.72
N LEU A 13 16.09 -0.39 1.88
CA LEU A 13 15.36 0.85 2.10
C LEU A 13 15.83 1.98 1.16
N GLU A 14 17.14 2.09 0.90
CA GLU A 14 17.67 3.01 -0.11
C GLU A 14 17.16 2.70 -1.52
N ALA A 15 17.02 1.42 -1.88
CA ALA A 15 16.45 1.02 -3.15
C ALA A 15 14.96 1.40 -3.25
N VAL A 16 14.18 1.19 -2.18
CA VAL A 16 12.78 1.64 -2.14
C VAL A 16 12.69 3.17 -2.24
N GLN A 17 13.55 3.93 -1.56
CA GLN A 17 13.58 5.40 -1.67
C GLN A 17 13.78 5.85 -3.13
N LYS A 18 14.66 5.19 -3.88
CA LYS A 18 14.87 5.47 -5.31
C LYS A 18 13.62 5.15 -6.15
N VAL A 19 12.88 4.09 -5.82
CA VAL A 19 11.58 3.79 -6.47
C VAL A 19 10.54 4.86 -6.13
N VAL A 20 10.45 5.30 -4.87
CA VAL A 20 9.58 6.42 -4.47
C VAL A 20 9.89 7.69 -5.25
N GLU A 21 11.17 7.99 -5.47
CA GLU A 21 11.59 9.16 -6.26
C GLU A 21 11.21 9.03 -7.75
N ARG A 22 11.23 7.82 -8.30
CA ARG A 22 10.88 7.54 -9.71
C ARG A 22 9.38 7.70 -9.99
N HIS A 23 8.50 7.33 -9.06
CA HIS A 23 7.05 7.30 -9.30
C HIS A 23 6.32 8.43 -8.56
N ASP A 24 5.59 9.28 -9.29
CA ASP A 24 4.88 10.44 -8.71
C ASP A 24 3.79 10.04 -7.70
N ILE A 25 3.08 8.95 -7.97
CA ILE A 25 2.02 8.44 -7.09
C ILE A 25 2.54 8.06 -5.69
N LEU A 26 3.78 7.56 -5.59
CA LEU A 26 4.38 7.20 -4.31
C LEU A 26 4.77 8.43 -3.47
N ARG A 27 4.89 9.60 -4.09
CA ARG A 27 5.16 10.90 -3.43
C ARG A 27 3.90 11.75 -3.26
N THR A 28 2.73 11.16 -3.43
CA THR A 28 1.45 11.87 -3.42
C THR A 28 0.84 11.91 -2.02
N ALA A 29 0.42 13.10 -1.60
CA ALA A 29 -0.46 13.33 -0.45
C ALA A 29 -1.89 13.66 -0.95
N ILE A 30 -2.88 13.41 -0.10
CA ILE A 30 -4.28 13.76 -0.35
C ILE A 30 -4.65 14.95 0.52
N MET A 31 -5.08 16.04 -0.10
CA MET A 31 -5.50 17.26 0.57
C MET A 31 -6.99 17.48 0.36
N TRP A 32 -7.74 17.73 1.42
CA TRP A 32 -9.18 18.03 1.35
C TRP A 32 -9.61 19.18 2.24
N GLU A 33 -8.81 19.55 3.24
CA GLU A 33 -9.12 20.66 4.13
C GLU A 33 -9.12 21.99 3.36
N ASN A 34 -10.21 22.74 3.51
CA ASN A 34 -10.41 24.04 2.85
C ASN A 34 -10.38 24.01 1.31
N LEU A 35 -10.61 22.85 0.70
CA LEU A 35 -10.75 22.69 -0.75
C LEU A 35 -12.17 22.30 -1.12
N SER A 36 -12.68 22.83 -2.23
CA SER A 36 -14.01 22.45 -2.76
C SER A 36 -14.05 21.02 -3.29
N ILE A 37 -12.90 20.47 -3.68
CA ILE A 37 -12.72 19.10 -4.16
C ILE A 37 -11.39 18.58 -3.60
N PRO A 38 -11.32 17.34 -3.08
CA PRO A 38 -10.05 16.74 -2.70
C PRO A 38 -9.04 16.73 -3.85
N ALA A 39 -7.77 17.00 -3.53
CA ALA A 39 -6.69 17.07 -4.49
C ALA A 39 -5.55 16.11 -4.13
N GLN A 40 -4.95 15.51 -5.17
CA GLN A 40 -3.68 14.80 -5.06
C GLN A 40 -2.53 15.80 -5.26
N VAL A 41 -1.64 15.89 -4.28
CA VAL A 41 -0.46 16.78 -4.31
C VAL A 41 0.79 15.93 -4.37
N VAL A 42 1.51 16.02 -5.49
CA VAL A 42 2.80 15.34 -5.69
C VAL A 42 3.91 16.21 -5.10
N LEU A 43 4.58 15.72 -4.06
CA LEU A 43 5.72 16.42 -3.46
C LEU A 43 6.96 16.23 -4.33
N HIS A 44 7.76 17.27 -4.55
CA HIS A 44 9.00 17.17 -5.32
C HIS A 44 9.97 16.14 -4.73
N HIS A 45 10.12 16.16 -3.40
CA HIS A 45 10.88 15.18 -2.63
C HIS A 45 10.02 14.70 -1.45
N ALA A 46 9.95 13.39 -1.25
CA ALA A 46 9.22 12.78 -0.15
C ALA A 46 10.11 11.67 0.45
N PRO A 47 10.86 11.97 1.53
CA PRO A 47 11.67 10.95 2.19
C PRO A 47 10.77 9.90 2.83
N MET A 48 11.12 8.63 2.66
CA MET A 48 10.40 7.54 3.30
C MET A 48 10.46 7.67 4.83
N SER A 49 9.34 7.36 5.48
CA SER A 49 9.27 7.28 6.92
C SER A 49 9.63 5.86 7.36
N VAL A 50 10.77 5.74 8.04
CA VAL A 50 11.28 4.51 8.64
C VAL A 50 11.30 4.71 10.15
N THR A 51 10.51 3.93 10.89
CA THR A 51 10.46 3.96 12.35
C THR A 51 11.15 2.73 12.91
N GLU A 52 12.22 2.93 13.67
CA GLU A 52 12.90 1.86 14.39
C GLU A 52 12.28 1.70 15.78
N ILE A 53 11.95 0.45 16.14
CA ILE A 53 11.20 0.13 17.34
C ILE A 53 11.98 -0.88 18.16
N SER A 54 12.20 -0.55 19.42
CA SER A 54 12.73 -1.47 20.42
C SER A 54 11.57 -2.23 21.05
N LEU A 55 11.58 -3.55 20.90
CA LEU A 55 10.58 -4.46 21.46
C LEU A 55 11.26 -5.43 22.42
N ASP A 56 10.55 -5.84 23.46
CA ASP A 56 11.06 -6.82 24.41
C ASP A 56 10.74 -8.24 23.91
N PRO A 57 11.74 -9.10 23.65
CA PRO A 57 11.51 -10.49 23.26
C PRO A 57 10.74 -11.31 24.31
N ALA A 58 10.70 -10.85 25.57
CA ALA A 58 9.90 -11.48 26.62
C ALA A 58 8.38 -11.39 26.34
N ASP A 59 7.93 -10.41 25.56
CA ASP A 59 6.52 -10.18 25.21
C ASP A 59 6.04 -11.02 24.01
N GLY A 60 6.90 -11.90 23.47
CA GLY A 60 6.59 -12.81 22.37
C GLY A 60 7.49 -12.60 21.15
N LEU A 61 7.21 -13.31 20.05
CA LEU A 61 7.97 -13.17 18.81
C LEU A 61 7.90 -11.72 18.30
N ILE A 62 9.05 -11.15 17.94
CA ILE A 62 9.16 -9.77 17.46
C ILE A 62 8.26 -9.53 16.24
N LEU A 63 8.16 -10.53 15.35
CA LEU A 63 7.24 -10.48 14.20
C LEU A 63 5.76 -10.33 14.61
N ASP A 64 5.30 -11.05 15.63
CA ASP A 64 3.90 -11.01 16.07
C ASP A 64 3.59 -9.67 16.74
N GLN A 65 4.52 -9.17 17.57
CA GLN A 65 4.44 -7.85 18.18
C GLN A 65 4.35 -6.75 17.11
N MET A 66 5.24 -6.80 16.10
CA MET A 66 5.25 -5.85 14.99
C MET A 66 3.95 -5.91 14.17
N THR A 67 3.46 -7.11 13.85
CA THR A 67 2.19 -7.31 13.13
C THR A 67 1.03 -6.67 13.88
N LYS A 68 0.98 -6.83 15.21
CA LYS A 68 -0.06 -6.25 16.05
C LYS A 68 0.03 -4.73 16.15
N LEU A 69 1.23 -4.17 16.29
CA LEU A 69 1.45 -2.72 16.40
C LEU A 69 1.07 -1.96 15.12
N PHE A 70 1.23 -2.61 13.97
CA PHE A 70 0.95 -2.05 12.65
C PHE A 70 -0.24 -2.74 11.97
N ASP A 71 -1.16 -3.28 12.76
CA ASP A 71 -2.42 -3.83 12.25
C ASP A 71 -3.17 -2.71 11.50
N PRO A 72 -3.45 -2.86 10.18
CA PRO A 72 -4.14 -1.85 9.40
C PRO A 72 -5.50 -1.44 9.97
N LEU A 73 -6.13 -2.27 10.82
CA LEU A 73 -7.39 -1.97 11.49
C LEU A 73 -7.25 -0.98 12.64
N SER A 74 -6.07 -0.87 13.26
CA SER A 74 -5.81 0.04 14.38
C SER A 74 -4.79 1.15 14.05
N HIS A 75 -3.88 0.89 13.11
CA HIS A 75 -2.84 1.80 12.68
C HIS A 75 -3.22 2.49 11.37
N ARG A 76 -3.57 3.78 11.43
CA ARG A 76 -3.98 4.57 10.26
C ARG A 76 -2.82 5.41 9.74
N ILE A 77 -2.74 5.53 8.41
CA ILE A 77 -1.81 6.45 7.73
C ILE A 77 -2.51 7.79 7.55
N ASP A 78 -1.90 8.87 8.02
CA ASP A 78 -2.34 10.23 7.71
C ASP A 78 -2.14 10.51 6.22
N LEU A 79 -3.25 10.66 5.50
CA LEU A 79 -3.27 10.88 4.05
C LEU A 79 -2.71 12.24 3.63
N THR A 80 -2.62 13.20 4.54
CA THR A 80 -2.09 14.54 4.25
C THR A 80 -0.56 14.56 4.21
N GLN A 81 0.11 13.50 4.69
CA GLN A 81 1.56 13.42 4.81
C GLN A 81 2.13 12.39 3.83
N ALA A 82 2.66 12.83 2.70
CA ALA A 82 3.41 11.94 1.81
C ALA A 82 4.79 11.58 2.40
N PRO A 83 5.38 10.42 2.02
CA PRO A 83 4.80 9.38 1.15
C PRO A 83 3.79 8.49 1.90
N LEU A 84 2.76 7.96 1.25
CA LEU A 84 1.77 7.08 1.91
C LEU A 84 2.22 5.61 2.03
N ILE A 85 3.52 5.38 1.93
CA ILE A 85 4.22 4.14 2.26
C ILE A 85 5.10 4.39 3.49
N ARG A 86 5.04 3.49 4.47
CA ARG A 86 5.70 3.57 5.77
C ARG A 86 6.40 2.25 6.08
N PHE A 87 7.53 2.35 6.76
CA PHE A 87 8.31 1.20 7.21
C PHE A 87 8.48 1.27 8.71
N ALA A 88 8.22 0.16 9.38
CA ALA A 88 8.59 -0.06 10.76
C ALA A 88 9.61 -1.19 10.82
N ILE A 89 10.70 -1.00 11.55
CA ILE A 89 11.79 -1.96 11.67
C ILE A 89 12.07 -2.29 13.13
N ALA A 90 12.37 -3.54 13.42
CA ALA A 90 12.75 -4.00 14.74
C ALA A 90 13.86 -5.06 14.64
N HIS A 91 14.80 -5.03 15.59
CA HIS A 91 15.85 -6.03 15.68
C HIS A 91 15.32 -7.27 16.42
N ASP A 92 15.54 -8.44 15.85
CA ASP A 92 15.17 -9.73 16.43
C ASP A 92 16.30 -10.33 17.25
N THR A 93 15.96 -11.27 18.12
CA THR A 93 16.90 -11.96 19.03
C THR A 93 17.96 -12.79 18.32
N ASP A 94 17.69 -13.22 17.08
CA ASP A 94 18.61 -14.01 16.26
C ASP A 94 19.51 -13.16 15.35
N GLY A 95 19.51 -11.83 15.54
CA GLY A 95 20.34 -10.89 14.80
C GLY A 95 19.71 -10.38 13.49
N ARG A 96 18.53 -10.90 13.12
CA ARG A 96 17.80 -10.44 11.95
C ARG A 96 17.04 -9.15 12.23
N TRP A 97 16.68 -8.45 11.17
CA TRP A 97 15.81 -7.28 11.22
C TRP A 97 14.44 -7.61 10.63
N ILE A 98 13.40 -7.42 11.42
CA ILE A 98 12.02 -7.55 10.96
C ILE A 98 11.55 -6.20 10.40
N VAL A 99 10.88 -6.25 9.26
CA VAL A 99 10.29 -5.08 8.60
C VAL A 99 8.80 -5.31 8.36
N VAL A 100 8.00 -4.35 8.82
CA VAL A 100 6.60 -4.19 8.42
C VAL A 100 6.50 -3.00 7.48
N GLN A 101 6.02 -3.27 6.26
CA GLN A 101 5.70 -2.24 5.29
C GLN A 101 4.19 -2.01 5.31
N SER A 102 3.79 -0.75 5.48
CA SER A 102 2.39 -0.31 5.34
C SER A 102 2.26 0.62 4.16
N MET A 103 1.26 0.41 3.30
CA MET A 103 0.99 1.27 2.16
C MET A 103 -0.51 1.54 2.06
N HIS A 104 -0.90 2.80 1.88
CA HIS A 104 -2.30 3.13 1.70
C HIS A 104 -2.76 2.81 0.27
N HIS A 105 -3.90 2.10 0.13
CA HIS A 105 -4.39 1.67 -1.19
C HIS A 105 -4.77 2.79 -2.16
N LEU A 106 -4.86 4.04 -1.69
CA LEU A 106 -5.06 5.20 -2.57
C LEU A 106 -3.88 5.48 -3.51
N ILE A 107 -2.68 4.98 -3.18
CA ILE A 107 -1.48 5.18 -4.00
C ILE A 107 -0.97 3.90 -4.66
N GLY A 108 -1.67 2.77 -4.46
CA GLY A 108 -1.21 1.51 -5.02
C GLY A 108 -2.09 0.31 -4.69
N ASP A 109 -2.08 -0.63 -5.62
CA ASP A 109 -2.73 -1.94 -5.53
C ASP A 109 -1.67 -3.05 -5.58
N HIS A 110 -2.10 -4.29 -5.82
CA HIS A 110 -1.19 -5.42 -5.94
C HIS A 110 -0.18 -5.24 -7.11
N SER A 111 -0.66 -4.81 -8.28
CA SER A 111 0.17 -4.55 -9.46
C SER A 111 1.26 -3.50 -9.16
N THR A 112 0.92 -2.50 -8.34
CA THR A 112 1.88 -1.48 -7.89
C THR A 112 3.02 -2.11 -7.09
N VAL A 113 2.69 -3.00 -6.15
CA VAL A 113 3.70 -3.72 -5.34
C VAL A 113 4.60 -4.58 -6.20
N GLU A 114 4.04 -5.28 -7.21
CA GLU A 114 4.83 -6.09 -8.14
C GLU A 114 5.84 -5.25 -8.94
N VAL A 115 5.41 -4.11 -9.49
CA VAL A 115 6.30 -3.19 -10.23
C VAL A 115 7.38 -2.63 -9.30
N MET A 116 7.02 -2.25 -8.07
CA MET A 116 7.99 -1.79 -7.09
C MET A 116 9.06 -2.85 -6.81
N GLN A 117 8.66 -4.11 -6.60
CA GLN A 117 9.59 -5.21 -6.33
C GLN A 117 10.59 -5.42 -7.48
N ILE A 118 10.10 -5.42 -8.74
CA ILE A 118 10.95 -5.55 -9.93
C ILE A 118 11.98 -4.41 -10.02
N GLU A 119 11.56 -3.18 -9.75
CA GLU A 119 12.47 -2.03 -9.78
C GLU A 119 13.47 -2.06 -8.61
N ILE A 120 13.03 -2.43 -7.40
CA ILE A 120 13.90 -2.58 -6.22
C ILE A 120 15.01 -3.60 -6.51
N GLU A 121 14.66 -4.78 -7.02
CA GLU A 121 15.64 -5.81 -7.40
C GLU A 121 16.62 -5.30 -8.46
N SER A 122 16.11 -4.61 -9.49
CA SER A 122 16.96 -4.02 -10.52
C SER A 122 17.92 -2.98 -9.97
N ILE A 123 17.49 -2.17 -8.99
CA ILE A 123 18.33 -1.16 -8.33
C ILE A 123 19.38 -1.82 -7.43
N LEU A 124 19.01 -2.84 -6.66
CA LEU A 124 19.92 -3.59 -5.79
C LEU A 124 21.02 -4.29 -6.59
N ASP A 125 20.70 -4.75 -7.80
CA ASP A 125 21.64 -5.36 -8.74
C ASP A 125 22.44 -4.34 -9.58
N ALA A 126 22.39 -3.05 -9.24
CA ALA A 126 23.02 -1.96 -9.98
C ALA A 126 22.58 -1.83 -11.45
N ARG A 127 21.43 -2.39 -11.81
CA ARG A 127 20.77 -2.27 -13.12
C ARG A 127 19.68 -1.18 -13.16
N GLY A 128 19.50 -0.39 -12.10
CA GLY A 128 18.48 0.66 -12.04
C GLY A 128 18.53 1.67 -13.19
N GLY A 129 19.71 1.91 -13.78
CA GLY A 129 19.87 2.78 -14.96
C GLY A 129 19.30 2.20 -16.27
N THR A 130 18.97 0.91 -16.32
CA THR A 130 18.33 0.27 -17.49
C THR A 130 16.82 0.29 -17.42
N LEU A 131 16.24 0.72 -16.29
CA LEU A 131 14.80 0.80 -16.14
C LEU A 131 14.24 1.87 -17.08
N PRO A 132 13.10 1.60 -17.75
CA PRO A 132 12.47 2.60 -18.59
C PRO A 132 12.03 3.83 -17.75
N PRO A 133 11.75 4.97 -18.39
CA PRO A 133 11.16 6.11 -17.71
C PRO A 133 9.84 5.70 -17.03
N ALA A 134 9.73 6.00 -15.73
CA ALA A 134 8.50 5.80 -14.97
C ALA A 134 7.37 6.61 -15.60
N GLN A 135 6.23 5.96 -15.84
CA GLN A 135 5.06 6.62 -16.41
C GLN A 135 4.34 7.43 -15.30
N PRO A 136 4.17 8.75 -15.45
CA PRO A 136 3.48 9.55 -14.44
C PRO A 136 2.02 9.11 -14.28
N PHE A 137 1.57 8.90 -13.05
CA PHE A 137 0.20 8.45 -12.75
C PHE A 137 -0.86 9.46 -13.21
N ARG A 138 -0.51 10.75 -13.28
CA ARG A 138 -1.37 11.79 -13.88
C ARG A 138 -1.82 11.48 -15.30
N ASN A 139 -1.05 10.69 -16.06
CA ASN A 139 -1.43 10.28 -17.41
C ASN A 139 -2.63 9.33 -17.38
N LEU A 140 -2.68 8.41 -16.41
CA LEU A 140 -3.84 7.56 -16.18
C LEU A 140 -5.05 8.41 -15.80
N ILE A 141 -4.89 9.37 -14.88
CA ILE A 141 -5.96 10.29 -14.49
C ILE A 141 -6.49 11.08 -15.70
N ALA A 142 -5.61 11.61 -16.54
CA ALA A 142 -6.01 12.30 -17.76
C ALA A 142 -6.77 11.39 -18.72
N HIS A 143 -6.32 10.14 -18.88
CA HIS A 143 -6.98 9.15 -19.73
C HIS A 143 -8.39 8.82 -19.21
N THR A 144 -8.53 8.50 -17.93
CA THR A 144 -9.81 8.19 -17.29
C THR A 144 -10.80 9.36 -17.36
N ARG A 145 -10.32 10.60 -17.21
CA ARG A 145 -11.17 11.80 -17.35
C ARG A 145 -11.59 12.11 -18.79
N SER A 146 -10.88 11.57 -19.77
CA SER A 146 -11.22 11.71 -21.20
C SER A 146 -12.19 10.63 -21.69
N GLY A 147 -12.54 9.67 -20.83
CA GLY A 147 -13.46 8.58 -21.12
C GLY A 147 -14.94 9.01 -21.20
N PRO A 148 -15.87 8.04 -21.26
CA PRO A 148 -17.30 8.30 -21.25
C PRO A 148 -17.73 9.12 -20.02
N SER A 149 -18.80 9.90 -20.17
CA SER A 149 -19.33 10.71 -19.06
C SER A 149 -19.87 9.83 -17.93
N VAL A 150 -20.04 10.43 -16.75
CA VAL A 150 -20.65 9.74 -15.59
C VAL A 150 -22.02 9.19 -15.94
N GLU A 151 -22.84 9.95 -16.68
CA GLU A 151 -24.18 9.54 -17.11
C GLU A 151 -24.12 8.34 -18.07
N ALA A 152 -23.09 8.27 -18.92
CA ALA A 152 -22.90 7.14 -19.82
C ALA A 152 -22.54 5.86 -19.03
N HIS A 153 -21.68 5.98 -18.02
CA HIS A 153 -21.35 4.88 -17.12
C HIS A 153 -22.56 4.43 -16.30
N GLU A 154 -23.32 5.36 -15.72
CA GLU A 154 -24.54 5.07 -14.96
C GLU A 154 -25.56 4.33 -15.82
N LYS A 155 -25.83 4.81 -17.05
CA LYS A 155 -26.75 4.14 -17.97
C LYS A 155 -26.30 2.72 -18.32
N PHE A 156 -24.99 2.53 -18.49
CA PHE A 156 -24.42 1.21 -18.76
C PHE A 156 -24.62 0.26 -17.58
N PHE A 157 -24.22 0.65 -16.36
CA PHE A 157 -24.35 -0.20 -15.18
C PHE A 157 -25.81 -0.44 -14.77
N ALA A 158 -26.67 0.58 -14.86
CA ALA A 158 -28.10 0.43 -14.60
C ALA A 158 -28.74 -0.59 -15.55
N LYS A 159 -28.36 -0.59 -16.83
CA LYS A 159 -28.80 -1.62 -17.78
C LYS A 159 -28.22 -2.99 -17.43
N MET A 160 -26.93 -3.08 -17.16
CA MET A 160 -26.23 -4.34 -16.85
C MET A 160 -26.80 -5.03 -15.62
N LEU A 161 -27.16 -4.27 -14.60
CA LEU A 161 -27.63 -4.78 -13.31
C LEU A 161 -29.17 -4.78 -13.19
N SER A 162 -29.89 -4.47 -14.27
CA SER A 162 -31.35 -4.26 -14.24
C SER A 162 -32.18 -5.47 -13.83
N GLU A 163 -31.65 -6.69 -14.02
CA GLU A 163 -32.31 -7.95 -13.68
C GLU A 163 -31.87 -8.53 -12.32
N ILE A 164 -30.98 -7.84 -11.60
CA ILE A 164 -30.50 -8.28 -10.29
C ILE A 164 -31.37 -7.62 -9.22
N ASP A 165 -32.25 -8.40 -8.60
CA ASP A 165 -33.14 -7.96 -7.52
C ASP A 165 -32.75 -8.51 -6.14
N THR A 166 -31.87 -9.50 -6.09
CA THR A 166 -31.50 -10.22 -4.87
C THR A 166 -29.99 -10.52 -4.82
N PRO A 167 -29.32 -10.39 -3.65
CA PRO A 167 -27.92 -10.78 -3.52
C PRO A 167 -27.76 -12.29 -3.69
N ALA A 168 -26.74 -12.72 -4.43
CA ALA A 168 -26.31 -14.11 -4.46
C ALA A 168 -25.53 -14.42 -3.17
N LEU A 169 -26.24 -14.74 -2.09
CA LEU A 169 -25.63 -15.15 -0.83
C LEU A 169 -25.05 -16.56 -0.98
N PRO A 170 -23.79 -16.82 -0.54
CA PRO A 170 -23.27 -18.17 -0.49
C PRO A 170 -24.20 -19.02 0.39
N TYR A 171 -24.78 -20.07 -0.21
CA TYR A 171 -25.73 -20.99 0.42
C TYR A 171 -27.02 -20.35 0.98
N GLY A 172 -27.41 -19.15 0.54
CA GLY A 172 -28.62 -18.48 1.03
C GLY A 172 -28.51 -17.98 2.48
N LEU A 173 -27.30 -17.90 3.03
CA LEU A 173 -27.04 -17.43 4.39
C LEU A 173 -27.01 -15.91 4.43
N SER A 174 -28.04 -15.29 5.02
CA SER A 174 -28.18 -13.83 5.16
C SER A 174 -27.49 -13.26 6.40
N ASP A 175 -27.11 -14.10 7.36
CA ASP A 175 -26.41 -13.71 8.59
C ASP A 175 -24.88 -13.86 8.43
N VAL A 176 -24.24 -12.88 7.81
CA VAL A 176 -22.76 -12.78 7.72
C VAL A 176 -22.20 -11.76 8.73
N TYR A 177 -22.90 -11.54 9.84
CA TYR A 177 -22.51 -10.61 10.92
C TYR A 177 -21.52 -11.22 11.94
N ARG A 178 -20.78 -12.26 11.57
CA ARG A 178 -19.75 -12.86 12.44
C ARG A 178 -18.42 -12.94 11.70
N ASP A 179 -17.36 -12.64 12.43
CA ASP A 179 -15.93 -12.62 12.06
C ASP A 179 -15.35 -14.00 11.69
N GLY A 180 -16.20 -14.97 11.33
CA GLY A 180 -15.78 -16.31 10.92
C GLY A 180 -15.25 -17.21 12.05
N MET A 181 -15.24 -16.76 13.32
CA MET A 181 -14.61 -17.52 14.43
C MET A 181 -15.40 -18.75 14.93
N ASP A 182 -16.66 -18.93 14.51
CA ASP A 182 -17.52 -20.05 14.94
C ASP A 182 -17.66 -21.16 13.87
N VAL A 183 -16.89 -21.11 12.77
CA VAL A 183 -16.92 -22.17 11.76
C VAL A 183 -15.99 -23.30 12.18
N SER A 184 -16.56 -24.37 12.76
CA SER A 184 -15.86 -25.65 12.90
C SER A 184 -16.01 -26.43 11.58
N GLU A 185 -14.91 -26.61 10.84
CA GLU A 185 -14.85 -27.62 9.79
C GLU A 185 -14.94 -29.02 10.41
N ARG A 186 -15.67 -29.91 9.73
CA ARG A 186 -15.92 -31.29 10.13
C ARG A 186 -15.34 -32.24 9.11
#